data_AF-A0AAV4R8Q9-F1
#
_entry.id   AF-A0AAV4R8Q9-F1
#
_cell.length_a   1.000
_cell.length_b   1.000
_cell.length_c   1.000
_cell.angle_alpha   90.00
_cell.angle_beta   90.00
_cell.angle_gamma   90.00
#
_symmetry.space_group_name_H-M   'P 1'
#
loop_
_entity.id
_entity.type
_entity.pdbx_description
1 polymer ?
#
loop_
_entity_poly.entity_id
_entity_poly.type
_entity_poly.pdbx_seq_one_letter_code
_entity_poly.pdbx_strand_id
1 'polypeptide(L)'
;MTSFRMTDNDQYLVRQVLKDMEKFQPVGQHILNRTNIIEVKPALMFDSVYALAEGLHSLQQGMDLRPANVSCEEEVPWTDGSSLFNYINSVRIGLIISDQECFDGNDGYLPTESNTMCQLSDVISNN
;
A
#
# COMPACT_ATOMS: atom_id res chain seq x y z
N MET A 1 -13.12 -17.75 22.18
CA MET A 1 -12.37 -17.91 20.92
C MET A 1 -12.20 -16.53 20.33
N THR A 2 -10.96 -16.10 20.08
CA THR A 2 -10.62 -14.83 19.46
C THR A 2 -9.75 -15.11 18.24
N SER A 3 -10.01 -14.45 17.12
CA SER A 3 -9.28 -14.60 15.85
C SER A 3 -9.04 -13.23 15.24
N PHE A 4 -7.94 -13.09 14.50
CA PHE A 4 -7.61 -11.87 13.77
C PHE A 4 -8.02 -11.99 12.29
N ARG A 5 -8.44 -10.87 11.71
CA ARG A 5 -8.76 -10.76 10.29
C ARG A 5 -8.29 -9.39 9.80
N MET A 6 -7.55 -9.39 8.69
CA MET A 6 -6.89 -8.21 8.13
C MET A 6 -7.73 -7.50 7.05
N THR A 7 -8.71 -8.19 6.48
CA THR A 7 -9.55 -7.68 5.37
C THR A 7 -10.94 -7.29 5.88
N ASP A 8 -11.44 -6.08 5.63
CA ASP A 8 -12.83 -5.69 5.92
C ASP A 8 -13.70 -5.81 4.67
N ASN A 9 -14.58 -6.82 4.67
CA ASN A 9 -15.48 -7.07 3.54
C ASN A 9 -16.79 -6.29 3.67
N ASP A 10 -17.01 -5.59 4.79
CA ASP A 10 -18.20 -4.79 5.03
C ASP A 10 -18.03 -3.33 4.55
N GLN A 11 -16.79 -2.89 4.38
CA GLN A 11 -16.49 -1.62 3.75
C GLN A 11 -16.95 -1.57 2.29
N TYR A 12 -17.67 -0.51 1.93
CA TYR A 12 -18.21 -0.31 0.60
C TYR A 12 -17.14 -0.34 -0.50
N LEU A 13 -16.01 0.33 -0.26
CA LEU A 13 -14.90 0.43 -1.21
C LEU A 13 -14.32 -0.95 -1.52
N VAL A 14 -14.10 -1.78 -0.49
CA VAL A 14 -13.61 -3.16 -0.66
C VAL A 14 -14.58 -3.96 -1.51
N ARG A 15 -15.88 -3.91 -1.23
CA ARG A 15 -16.88 -4.62 -2.06
C ARG A 15 -16.87 -4.18 -3.52
N GLN A 16 -16.61 -2.91 -3.80
CA GLN A 16 -16.51 -2.41 -5.17
C GLN A 16 -15.25 -2.94 -5.86
N VAL A 17 -14.10 -2.86 -5.19
CA VAL A 17 -12.83 -3.39 -5.70
C VAL A 17 -12.94 -4.89 -5.97
N LEU A 18 -13.51 -5.67 -5.05
CA LEU A 18 -13.70 -7.12 -5.23
C LEU A 18 -14.59 -7.42 -6.45
N LYS A 19 -15.67 -6.66 -6.67
CA LYS A 19 -16.50 -6.80 -7.87
C LYS A 19 -15.75 -6.47 -9.16
N ASP A 20 -14.87 -5.49 -9.12
CA ASP A 20 -14.05 -5.14 -10.27
C ASP A 20 -12.99 -6.22 -10.55
N MET A 21 -12.34 -6.76 -9.51
CA MET A 21 -11.41 -7.89 -9.63
C MET A 21 -12.06 -9.15 -10.19
N GLU A 22 -13.33 -9.42 -9.87
CA GLU A 22 -14.07 -10.57 -10.37
C GLU A 22 -14.20 -10.55 -11.91
N LYS A 23 -14.35 -9.36 -12.51
CA LYS A 23 -14.46 -9.19 -13.98
C LYS A 23 -13.20 -9.65 -14.73
N PHE A 24 -12.06 -9.62 -14.06
CA PHE A 24 -10.75 -9.95 -14.65
C PHE A 24 -10.29 -11.38 -14.33
N GLN A 25 -11.20 -12.28 -13.93
CA GLN A 25 -10.91 -13.72 -13.75
C GLN A 25 -11.45 -14.58 -14.91
N PRO A 26 -10.81 -14.58 -16.10
CA PRO A 26 -11.33 -15.32 -17.25
C PRO A 26 -11.09 -16.83 -17.16
N VAL A 27 -9.94 -17.30 -16.64
CA VAL A 27 -9.57 -18.72 -16.47
C VAL A 27 -8.46 -18.82 -15.40
N GLY A 28 -8.71 -19.45 -14.26
CA GLY A 28 -7.72 -19.61 -13.17
C GLY A 28 -8.32 -19.51 -11.77
N GLN A 29 -7.54 -19.89 -10.75
CA GLN A 29 -7.96 -20.00 -9.34
C GLN A 29 -8.89 -18.85 -8.92
N HIS A 30 -10.06 -19.20 -8.37
CA HIS A 30 -11.00 -18.23 -7.81
C HIS A 30 -10.36 -17.48 -6.64
N ILE A 31 -9.77 -16.32 -6.90
CA ILE A 31 -9.17 -15.43 -5.89
C ILE A 31 -10.26 -14.96 -4.91
N LEU A 32 -11.50 -14.89 -5.41
CA LEU A 32 -12.69 -14.63 -4.62
C LEU A 32 -13.41 -15.95 -4.44
N ASN A 33 -13.42 -16.47 -3.22
CA ASN A 33 -14.30 -17.58 -2.90
C ASN A 33 -15.75 -17.10 -3.09
N ARG A 34 -16.70 -17.99 -3.41
CA ARG A 34 -18.14 -17.66 -3.63
C ARG A 34 -18.78 -16.92 -2.44
N THR A 35 -18.07 -16.83 -1.33
CA THR A 35 -18.41 -16.12 -0.10
C THR A 35 -18.02 -14.63 -0.09
N ASN A 36 -17.49 -14.05 -1.18
CA ASN A 36 -16.97 -12.66 -1.25
C ASN A 36 -15.81 -12.38 -0.28
N ILE A 37 -15.00 -13.40 0.01
CA ILE A 37 -13.84 -13.28 0.89
C ILE A 37 -12.59 -13.44 0.03
N ILE A 38 -11.71 -12.44 0.10
CA ILE A 38 -10.39 -12.47 -0.52
C ILE A 38 -9.34 -12.98 0.48
N GLU A 39 -8.38 -13.75 -0.01
CA GLU A 39 -7.22 -14.15 0.77
C GLU A 39 -6.30 -12.94 1.07
N VAL A 40 -5.57 -13.00 2.18
CA VAL A 40 -4.70 -11.88 2.61
C VAL A 40 -3.58 -11.60 1.61
N LYS A 41 -3.00 -12.64 0.98
CA LYS A 41 -1.90 -12.46 0.00
C LYS A 41 -2.31 -11.61 -1.22
N PRO A 42 -3.39 -11.92 -1.96
CA PRO A 42 -3.84 -11.08 -3.07
C PRO A 42 -4.35 -9.71 -2.62
N ALA A 43 -4.93 -9.60 -1.42
CA ALA A 43 -5.29 -8.30 -0.84
C ALA A 43 -4.07 -7.40 -0.63
N LEU A 44 -2.99 -7.92 -0.01
CA LEU A 44 -1.75 -7.19 0.18
C LEU A 44 -1.10 -6.77 -1.14
N MET A 45 -1.13 -7.63 -2.16
CA MET A 45 -0.58 -7.29 -3.48
C MET A 45 -1.35 -6.14 -4.14
N PHE A 46 -2.68 -6.14 -4.02
CA PHE A 46 -3.50 -5.04 -4.54
C PHE A 46 -3.14 -3.72 -3.87
N ASP A 47 -3.11 -3.70 -2.53
CA ASP A 47 -2.81 -2.51 -1.76
C ASP A 47 -1.37 -2.02 -2.00
N SER A 48 -0.40 -2.94 -2.15
CA SER A 48 1.00 -2.60 -2.47
C SER A 48 1.13 -1.89 -3.83
N VAL A 49 0.46 -2.39 -4.87
CA VAL A 49 0.50 -1.77 -6.20
C VAL A 49 -0.21 -0.42 -6.19
N TYR A 50 -1.33 -0.32 -5.46
CA TYR A 50 -2.04 0.95 -5.31
C TYR A 50 -1.17 2.00 -4.59
N ALA A 51 -0.51 1.62 -3.50
CA ALA A 51 0.42 2.48 -2.77
C ALA A 51 1.51 3.04 -3.67
N LEU A 52 2.11 2.17 -4.49
CA LEU A 52 3.14 2.54 -5.45
C LEU A 52 2.59 3.50 -6.52
N ALA A 53 1.41 3.24 -7.05
CA ALA A 53 0.78 4.08 -8.06
C ALA A 53 0.46 5.49 -7.52
N GLU A 54 -0.12 5.59 -6.32
CA GLU A 54 -0.41 6.86 -5.66
C GLU A 54 0.88 7.62 -5.28
N GLY A 55 1.90 6.91 -4.78
CA GLY A 55 3.20 7.49 -4.47
C GLY A 55 3.90 8.05 -5.71
N LEU A 56 3.87 7.30 -6.82
CA LEU A 56 4.37 7.75 -8.11
C LEU A 56 3.59 8.97 -8.65
N HIS A 57 2.26 8.92 -8.57
CA HIS A 57 1.42 10.02 -9.01
C HIS A 57 1.72 11.30 -8.21
N SER A 58 1.87 11.18 -6.90
CA SER A 58 2.19 12.31 -6.01
C SER A 58 3.57 12.88 -6.30
N LEU A 59 4.57 12.03 -6.53
CA LEU A 59 5.92 12.47 -6.89
C LEU A 59 5.93 13.23 -8.22
N GLN A 60 5.22 12.73 -9.25
CA GLN A 60 5.15 13.35 -10.57
C GLN A 60 4.58 14.77 -10.57
N GLN A 61 3.82 15.15 -9.54
CA GLN A 61 3.31 16.52 -9.40
C GLN A 61 4.40 17.53 -8.99
N GLY A 62 5.49 17.07 -8.36
CA GLY A 62 6.57 17.92 -7.85
C GLY A 62 7.96 17.65 -8.47
N MET A 63 8.17 16.49 -9.09
CA MET A 63 9.45 16.05 -9.64
C MET A 63 9.27 15.04 -10.77
N ASP A 64 10.09 15.15 -11.82
CA ASP A 64 10.20 14.11 -12.84
C ASP A 64 11.07 12.95 -12.35
N LEU A 65 10.44 11.79 -12.13
CA LEU A 65 11.13 10.55 -11.81
C LEU A 65 11.89 10.05 -13.04
N ARG A 66 13.20 9.83 -12.91
CA ARG A 66 14.02 9.21 -13.95
C ARG A 66 14.38 7.79 -13.56
N PRO A 67 13.82 6.76 -14.24
CA PRO A 67 14.24 5.38 -14.04
C PRO A 67 15.75 5.24 -14.29
N ALA A 68 16.44 4.57 -13.39
CA ALA A 68 17.85 4.26 -13.52
C ALA A 68 18.05 2.77 -13.81
N ASN A 69 19.03 2.44 -14.64
CA ASN A 69 19.51 1.08 -14.78
C ASN A 69 20.53 0.84 -13.66
N VAL A 70 20.09 0.15 -12.60
CA VAL A 70 20.92 -0.18 -11.44
C VAL A 70 21.26 -1.67 -11.46
N SER A 71 22.48 -2.00 -11.05
CA SER A 71 22.94 -3.37 -10.87
C SER A 71 23.07 -3.69 -9.38
N CYS A 72 22.90 -4.96 -9.02
CA CYS A 72 23.22 -5.41 -7.66
C CYS A 72 24.74 -5.66 -7.46
N GLU A 73 25.51 -5.70 -8.56
CA GLU A 73 26.97 -5.85 -8.52
C GLU A 73 27.68 -4.52 -8.25
N GLU A 74 27.04 -3.41 -8.63
CA GLU A 74 27.54 -2.06 -8.40
C GLU A 74 26.75 -1.42 -7.25
N GLU A 75 27.43 -1.01 -6.19
CA GLU A 75 26.80 -0.37 -5.02
C GLU A 75 26.42 1.10 -5.29
N VAL A 76 25.87 1.39 -6.47
CA VAL A 76 25.41 2.71 -6.88
C VAL A 76 23.89 2.79 -6.67
N PRO A 77 23.40 3.54 -5.67
CA PRO A 77 21.97 3.64 -5.41
C PRO A 77 21.27 4.47 -6.48
N TRP A 78 19.97 4.24 -6.64
CA TRP A 78 19.13 5.09 -7.46
C TRP A 78 18.90 6.45 -6.79
N THR A 79 19.34 7.53 -7.43
CA THR A 79 19.31 8.89 -6.89
C THR A 79 17.92 9.37 -6.49
N ASP A 80 16.90 9.04 -7.29
CA ASP A 80 15.53 9.52 -7.06
C ASP A 80 14.73 8.56 -6.15
N GLY A 81 15.35 7.43 -5.76
CA GLY A 81 14.69 6.38 -4.98
C GLY A 81 14.28 6.83 -3.58
N SER A 82 15.08 7.68 -2.93
CA SER A 82 14.75 8.22 -1.60
C SER A 82 13.54 9.15 -1.62
N SER A 83 13.43 10.00 -2.65
CA SER A 83 12.26 10.83 -2.88
C SER A 83 11.02 9.96 -3.07
N LEU A 84 11.07 8.98 -3.97
CA LEU A 84 9.95 8.08 -4.22
C LEU A 84 9.52 7.32 -2.95
N PHE A 85 10.48 6.80 -2.18
CA PHE A 85 10.22 6.13 -0.90
C PHE A 85 9.43 7.02 0.06
N ASN A 86 9.84 8.29 0.19
CA ASN A 86 9.13 9.25 1.05
C ASN A 86 7.68 9.51 0.59
N TYR A 87 7.46 9.62 -0.73
CA TYR A 87 6.10 9.78 -1.25
C TYR A 87 5.24 8.53 -1.02
N ILE A 88 5.79 7.32 -1.23
CA ILE A 88 5.08 6.07 -0.93
C ILE A 88 4.70 5.99 0.56
N ASN A 89 5.62 6.34 1.47
CA ASN A 89 5.34 6.33 2.91
C ASN A 89 4.32 7.40 3.35
N SER A 90 4.18 8.48 2.57
CA SER A 90 3.17 9.50 2.83
C SER A 90 1.76 9.05 2.44
N VAL A 91 1.63 8.03 1.58
CA VAL A 91 0.32 7.51 1.15
C VAL A 91 -0.42 6.94 2.34
N ARG A 92 -1.67 7.38 2.50
CA ARG A 92 -2.62 6.81 3.48
C ARG A 92 -3.46 5.78 2.75
N ILE A 93 -3.19 4.50 3.00
CA ILE A 93 -3.92 3.40 2.37
C ILE A 93 -5.05 2.97 3.29
N GLY A 94 -6.25 2.86 2.74
CA GLY A 94 -7.42 2.30 3.39
C GLY A 94 -8.26 1.61 2.32
N LEU A 95 -7.71 0.51 1.79
CA LEU A 95 -8.29 -0.26 0.69
C LEU A 95 -8.72 -1.64 1.17
N ILE A 96 -8.18 -2.73 0.62
CA ILE A 96 -8.69 -4.07 0.89
C ILE A 96 -8.28 -4.51 2.30
N ILE A 97 -7.08 -4.15 2.71
CA ILE A 97 -6.64 -4.25 4.10
C ILE A 97 -7.23 -3.07 4.88
N SER A 98 -7.99 -3.41 5.90
CA SER A 98 -8.76 -2.48 6.69
C SER A 98 -8.06 -2.19 8.01
N ASP A 99 -7.05 -1.36 7.94
CA ASP A 99 -6.83 -0.35 8.95
C ASP A 99 -6.10 0.79 8.26
N GLN A 100 -6.32 2.01 8.72
CA GLN A 100 -5.62 3.17 8.20
C GLN A 100 -4.19 3.15 8.74
N GLU A 101 -3.39 2.21 8.24
CA GLU A 101 -2.03 1.94 8.68
C GLU A 101 -1.08 2.76 7.82
N CYS A 102 -0.56 3.84 8.40
CA CYS A 102 0.54 4.58 7.78
C CYS A 102 1.80 3.74 7.91
N PHE A 103 2.62 3.68 6.86
CA PHE A 103 3.99 3.21 7.01
C PHE A 103 4.70 4.08 8.04
N ASP A 104 5.35 3.47 9.03
CA ASP A 104 6.25 4.22 9.91
C ASP A 104 7.39 4.75 9.04
N GLY A 105 7.50 6.08 8.97
CA GLY A 105 8.41 6.78 8.07
C GLY A 105 9.88 6.52 8.36
N ASN A 106 10.21 5.85 9.47
CA ASN A 106 11.59 5.55 9.87
C ASN A 106 12.10 4.19 9.36
N ASP A 107 11.23 3.22 9.10
CA ASP A 107 11.64 1.85 8.78
C ASP A 107 10.80 1.17 7.69
N GLY A 108 9.71 1.79 7.22
CA GLY A 108 8.88 1.26 6.13
C GLY A 108 8.08 0.02 6.52
N TYR A 109 7.95 -0.27 7.81
CA TYR A 109 7.10 -1.36 8.30
C TYR A 109 5.67 -0.87 8.59
N LEU A 110 4.72 -1.82 8.53
CA LEU A 110 3.36 -1.60 9.04
C LEU A 110 3.43 -1.54 10.58
N PRO A 111 2.83 -0.53 11.23
CA PRO A 111 2.80 -0.43 12.67
C PRO A 111 2.04 -1.62 13.26
N THR A 112 2.66 -2.32 14.21
CA THR A 112 2.11 -3.54 14.81
C THR A 112 1.22 -3.27 16.04
N GLU A 113 1.00 -2.00 16.39
CA GLU A 113 0.24 -1.59 17.57
C GLU A 113 -0.88 -0.60 17.23
N SER A 114 -2.10 -0.88 17.72
CA SER A 114 -3.33 -0.12 17.45
C SER A 114 -3.38 1.29 18.06
N ASN A 115 -2.29 1.80 18.62
CA ASN A 115 -2.24 3.07 19.36
C ASN A 115 -1.43 4.18 18.68
N THR A 116 -0.76 3.92 17.56
CA THR A 116 -0.13 4.98 16.75
C THR A 116 -1.11 5.46 15.69
N MET A 117 -2.14 6.16 16.15
CA MET A 117 -2.92 7.07 15.30
C MET A 117 -1.92 7.98 14.59
N CYS A 118 -1.91 7.99 13.26
CA CYS A 118 -0.96 8.77 12.47
C CYS A 118 -1.08 10.26 12.79
N GLN A 119 -0.35 10.71 13.81
CA GLN A 119 -0.33 12.09 14.23
C GLN A 119 0.46 12.86 13.18
N LEU A 120 -0.27 13.61 12.36
CA LEU A 120 0.25 14.62 11.44
C LEU A 120 1.06 15.75 12.14
N SER A 121 1.26 15.69 13.47
CA SER A 121 1.91 16.74 14.25
C SER A 121 3.43 16.67 14.33
N ASP A 122 4.06 15.50 14.07
CA ASP A 122 5.48 15.35 14.41
C ASP A 122 6.45 15.66 13.26
N VAL A 123 5.95 15.86 12.04
CA VAL A 123 6.78 16.21 10.86
C VAL A 123 6.84 17.72 10.61
N ILE A 124 5.92 18.52 11.17
CA ILE A 124 5.85 19.98 10.90
C ILE A 124 6.50 20.81 12.03
N SER A 125 6.87 20.23 13.18
CA SER A 125 7.41 21.01 14.31
C SER A 125 8.94 21.07 14.44
N ASN A 126 9.72 20.61 13.44
CA ASN A 126 11.18 20.78 13.46
C ASN A 126 11.76 21.04 12.05
N ASN A 127 11.37 22.18 11.46
CA ASN A 127 12.28 23.09 10.75
C ASN A 127 11.56 24.39 10.37
#